data_AF-A0A7R9WHS2-F1
#
_entry.id   AF-A0A7R9WHS2-F1
#
_cell.length_a   1.000
_cell.length_b   1.000
_cell.length_c   1.000
_cell.angle_alpha   90.00
_cell.angle_beta   90.00
_cell.angle_gamma   90.00
#
_symmetry.space_group_name_H-M   'P 1'
#
loop_
_entity.id
_entity.type
_entity.pdbx_description
1 polymer ?
#
loop_
_entity_poly.entity_id
_entity_poly.type
_entity_poly.pdbx_seq_one_letter_code
_entity_poly.pdbx_strand_id
1 'polypeptide(L)'
;GDEYELFKEQLAKHLLDVLYETVPQVRGKVEYWTLGTPLSEVTYLSSFCGGSYGTKCDTNIFAKLNDKWTTTPHTLIPGLYMAGSDAFLPAVCGAMYGGILGASAILGHFGTLRMVCAFLPEFSRALQEENPKLSRP
;
A
#
# COMPACT_ATOMS: atom_id res chain seq x y z
N GLY A 1 23.01 -1.39 -13.26
CA GLY A 1 24.37 -1.29 -13.80
C GLY A 1 25.34 -1.87 -12.79
N ASP A 2 26.54 -2.24 -13.21
CA ASP A 2 27.47 -3.05 -12.41
C ASP A 2 27.79 -2.42 -11.04
N GLU A 3 28.00 -1.11 -10.99
CA GLU A 3 28.23 -0.37 -9.74
C GLU A 3 27.05 -0.49 -8.76
N TYR A 4 25.82 -0.40 -9.27
CA TYR A 4 24.62 -0.52 -8.45
C TYR A 4 24.40 -1.95 -7.93
N GLU A 5 24.70 -2.97 -8.74
CA GLU A 5 24.62 -4.36 -8.28
C GLU A 5 25.70 -4.67 -7.24
N LEU A 6 26.92 -4.14 -7.40
CA LEU A 6 27.97 -4.24 -6.39
C LEU A 6 27.55 -3.59 -5.07
N PHE A 7 26.96 -2.39 -5.13
CA PHE A 7 26.42 -1.70 -3.95
C PHE A 7 25.35 -2.55 -3.24
N LYS A 8 24.41 -3.11 -4.00
CA LYS A 8 23.36 -3.98 -3.44
C LYS A 8 23.94 -5.23 -2.79
N GLU A 9 24.95 -5.85 -3.39
CA GLU A 9 25.59 -7.03 -2.84
C GLU A 9 26.29 -6.72 -1.50
N GLN A 10 27.01 -5.61 -1.43
CA GLN A 10 27.66 -5.15 -0.19
C GLN A 10 26.65 -4.86 0.91
N LEU A 11 25.57 -4.13 0.59
CA LEU A 11 24.51 -3.82 1.54
C LEU A 11 23.76 -5.07 2.00
N ALA A 12 23.48 -6.02 1.09
CA ALA A 12 22.81 -7.27 1.43
C ALA A 12 23.66 -8.11 2.40
N LYS A 13 24.97 -8.24 2.15
CA LYS A 13 25.90 -8.93 3.04
C LYS A 13 25.91 -8.32 4.44
N HIS A 14 25.99 -6.98 4.53
CA HIS A 14 25.93 -6.28 5.80
C HIS A 14 24.63 -6.55 6.58
N LEU A 15 23.47 -6.50 5.91
CA LEU A 15 22.18 -6.79 6.53
C LEU A 15 22.02 -8.25 6.95
N LEU A 16 22.60 -9.18 6.18
CA LEU A 16 22.64 -10.61 6.54
C LEU A 16 23.52 -10.85 7.76
N ASP A 17 24.64 -10.16 7.91
CA ASP A 17 25.48 -10.24 9.11
C ASP A 17 24.69 -9.80 10.35
N VAL A 18 23.97 -8.68 10.28
CA VAL A 18 23.07 -8.20 11.35
C VAL A 18 21.97 -9.22 11.68
N LEU A 19 21.36 -9.83 10.65
CA LEU A 19 20.38 -10.90 10.83
C LEU A 19 20.99 -12.09 11.59
N TYR A 20 22.20 -12.51 11.24
CA TYR A 20 22.84 -13.65 11.90
C TYR A 20 23.36 -13.34 13.31
N GLU A 21 23.66 -12.08 13.62
CA GLU A 21 23.92 -11.63 14.99
C GLU A 21 22.64 -11.66 15.83
N THR A 22 21.52 -11.18 15.27
CA THR A 22 20.24 -11.05 15.97
C THR A 22 19.51 -12.39 16.11
N VAL A 23 19.63 -13.25 15.10
CA VAL A 23 18.91 -14.53 14.97
C VAL A 23 19.89 -15.64 14.53
N PRO A 24 20.84 -16.06 15.38
CA PRO A 24 21.93 -16.97 14.99
C PRO A 24 21.48 -18.31 14.42
N GLN A 25 20.30 -18.80 14.83
CA GLN A 25 19.73 -20.07 14.39
C GLN A 25 19.40 -20.15 12.90
N VAL A 26 19.38 -19.03 12.17
CA VAL A 26 19.14 -18.98 10.72
C VAL A 26 20.45 -19.02 9.90
N ARG A 27 21.61 -18.95 10.54
CA ARG A 27 22.90 -19.04 9.85
C ARG A 27 23.03 -20.36 9.12
N GLY A 28 23.41 -20.31 7.84
CA GLY A 28 23.48 -21.48 6.96
C GLY A 28 22.13 -22.04 6.50
N LYS A 29 21.00 -21.41 6.87
CA LYS A 29 19.65 -21.80 6.44
C LYS A 29 19.01 -20.86 5.41
N VAL A 30 19.72 -19.81 5.02
CA VAL A 30 19.28 -18.89 3.96
C VAL A 30 19.66 -19.49 2.61
N GLU A 31 18.67 -19.95 1.86
CA GLU A 31 18.86 -20.52 0.51
C GLU A 31 18.97 -19.42 -0.55
N TYR A 32 18.21 -18.33 -0.39
CA TYR A 32 18.13 -17.24 -1.36
C TYR A 32 17.93 -15.90 -0.66
N TRP A 33 18.49 -14.84 -1.24
CA TRP A 33 18.26 -13.46 -0.82
C TRP A 33 18.21 -12.53 -2.03
N THR A 34 17.46 -11.44 -1.89
CA THR A 34 17.45 -10.31 -2.82
C THR A 34 17.30 -9.03 -2.02
N LEU A 35 17.73 -7.91 -2.59
CA LEU A 35 17.69 -6.60 -1.94
C LEU A 35 16.99 -5.58 -2.83
N GLY A 36 15.92 -4.98 -2.31
CA GLY A 36 15.32 -3.77 -2.87
C GLY A 36 15.99 -2.52 -2.30
N THR A 37 16.10 -1.47 -3.11
CA THR A 37 16.55 -0.14 -2.64
C THR A 37 15.51 0.92 -3.06
N PRO A 38 15.61 2.18 -2.58
CA PRO A 38 14.75 3.25 -3.08
C PRO A 38 14.79 3.40 -4.60
N LEU A 39 15.91 3.10 -5.26
CA LEU A 39 16.00 3.09 -6.72
C LEU A 39 15.19 1.94 -7.34
N SER A 40 15.11 0.79 -6.67
CA SER A 40 14.20 -0.30 -7.07
C SER A 40 12.74 0.15 -7.01
N GLU A 41 12.33 0.88 -5.97
CA GLU A 41 10.96 1.41 -5.83
C GLU A 41 10.63 2.43 -6.92
N VAL A 42 11.58 3.33 -7.24
CA VAL A 42 11.44 4.26 -8.38
C VAL A 42 11.28 3.48 -9.68
N THR A 43 12.08 2.42 -9.88
CA THR A 43 12.11 1.67 -11.14
C THR A 43 10.83 0.85 -11.35
N TYR A 44 10.37 0.14 -10.32
CA TYR A 44 9.26 -0.81 -10.46
C TYR A 44 7.90 -0.20 -10.14
N LEU A 45 7.83 0.71 -9.18
CA LEU A 45 6.57 1.32 -8.73
C LEU A 45 6.40 2.76 -9.19
N SER A 46 7.36 3.32 -9.94
CA SER A 46 7.39 4.75 -10.27
C SER A 46 7.27 5.64 -9.02
N SER A 47 7.79 5.16 -7.89
CA SER A 47 7.61 5.84 -6.62
C SER A 47 8.35 7.18 -6.58
N PHE A 48 7.67 8.22 -6.11
CA PHE A 48 8.28 9.53 -5.90
C PHE A 48 9.39 9.44 -4.85
N CYS A 49 10.62 9.80 -5.25
CA CYS A 49 11.82 9.75 -4.40
C CYS A 49 12.09 8.38 -3.74
N GLY A 50 11.54 7.28 -4.29
CA GLY A 50 11.73 5.93 -3.76
C GLY A 50 11.01 5.66 -2.44
N GLY A 51 9.93 6.39 -2.13
CA GLY A 51 9.11 6.16 -0.94
C GLY A 51 8.23 4.90 -1.05
N SER A 52 8.25 4.03 -0.05
CA SER A 52 7.43 2.80 -0.05
C SER A 52 5.92 3.03 0.13
N TYR A 53 5.53 4.21 0.61
CA TYR A 53 4.15 4.53 0.99
C TYR A 53 3.59 5.78 0.28
N GLY A 54 4.28 6.28 -0.75
CA GLY A 54 3.88 7.50 -1.45
C GLY A 54 3.99 8.72 -0.54
N THR A 55 2.86 9.31 -0.18
CA THR A 55 2.79 10.48 0.71
C THR A 55 3.42 10.18 2.07
N LYS A 56 4.24 11.13 2.55
CA LYS A 56 4.93 11.00 3.83
C LYS A 56 3.92 10.91 4.99
N CYS A 57 4.05 9.84 5.79
CA CYS A 57 3.26 9.61 6.99
C CYS A 57 3.68 10.50 8.16
N ASP A 58 3.44 11.81 8.06
CA ASP A 58 3.56 12.72 9.19
C ASP A 58 2.24 13.48 9.44
N THR A 59 2.18 14.26 10.51
CA THR A 59 0.96 14.96 10.93
C THR A 59 0.44 15.95 9.88
N ASN A 60 1.27 16.35 8.91
CA ASN A 60 0.85 17.27 7.86
C ASN A 60 -0.17 16.65 6.90
N ILE A 61 -0.26 15.32 6.81
CA ILE A 61 -1.24 14.65 5.94
C ILE A 61 -2.69 15.00 6.31
N PHE A 62 -2.94 15.37 7.57
CA PHE A 62 -4.25 15.78 8.10
C PHE A 62 -4.34 17.29 8.37
N ALA A 63 -3.34 18.07 7.95
CA ALA A 63 -3.42 19.50 8.08
C ALA A 63 -4.51 20.02 7.16
N LYS A 64 -5.35 20.96 7.64
CA LYS A 64 -6.46 21.54 6.86
C LYS A 64 -6.06 22.09 5.49
N LEU A 65 -4.81 22.56 5.35
CA LEU A 65 -4.25 23.04 4.08
C LEU A 65 -4.12 21.91 3.04
N ASN A 66 -3.99 20.67 3.50
CA ASN A 66 -3.67 19.49 2.72
C ASN A 66 -4.87 18.58 2.43
N ASP A 67 -5.98 18.72 3.17
CA ASP A 67 -7.21 17.92 3.01
C ASP A 67 -7.72 17.82 1.56
N LYS A 68 -7.44 18.84 0.73
CA LYS A 68 -7.84 18.88 -0.69
C LYS A 68 -7.03 17.97 -1.61
N TRP A 69 -5.93 17.37 -1.14
CA TRP A 69 -5.04 16.57 -1.97
C TRP A 69 -4.38 15.37 -1.27
N THR A 70 -4.46 15.23 0.06
CA THR A 70 -3.84 14.10 0.79
C THR A 70 -4.81 13.01 1.25
N THR A 71 -6.10 13.30 1.38
CA THR A 71 -7.11 12.37 1.94
C THR A 71 -8.43 12.42 1.16
N THR A 72 -8.34 12.66 -0.14
CA THR A 72 -9.52 12.77 -1.01
C THR A 72 -9.28 12.11 -2.37
N PRO A 73 -10.28 11.43 -2.94
CA PRO A 73 -10.20 10.91 -4.31
C PRO A 73 -10.37 12.00 -5.38
N HIS A 74 -10.76 13.23 -5.00
CA HIS A 74 -11.02 14.29 -5.96
C HIS A 74 -9.74 15.04 -6.35
N THR A 75 -9.58 15.31 -7.65
CA THR A 75 -8.52 16.18 -8.15
C THR A 75 -9.08 17.54 -8.58
N LEU A 76 -8.20 18.50 -8.86
CA LEU A 76 -8.58 19.79 -9.45
C LEU A 76 -9.00 19.68 -10.93
N ILE A 77 -8.76 18.54 -11.57
CA ILE A 77 -9.09 18.30 -12.98
C ILE A 77 -10.46 17.61 -13.05
N PRO A 78 -11.48 18.24 -13.66
CA PRO A 78 -12.81 17.65 -13.74
C PRO A 78 -12.79 16.29 -14.45
N GLY A 79 -13.43 15.29 -13.85
CA GLY A 79 -13.50 13.93 -14.38
C GLY A 79 -12.28 13.05 -14.09
N LEU A 80 -11.24 13.59 -13.45
CA LEU A 80 -10.07 12.84 -13.01
C LEU A 80 -10.14 12.58 -11.50
N TYR A 81 -10.09 11.30 -11.11
CA TYR A 81 -10.18 10.85 -9.73
C TYR A 81 -8.98 9.97 -9.38
N MET A 82 -8.58 10.01 -8.10
CA MET A 82 -7.54 9.17 -7.53
C MET A 82 -8.15 7.95 -6.84
N ALA A 83 -7.38 6.87 -6.77
CA ALA A 83 -7.70 5.64 -6.04
C ALA A 83 -6.41 5.09 -5.41
N GLY A 84 -6.52 4.05 -4.57
CA GLY A 84 -5.37 3.49 -3.88
C GLY A 84 -4.91 4.38 -2.71
N SER A 85 -3.64 4.24 -2.32
CA SER A 85 -3.09 4.92 -1.13
C SER A 85 -3.17 6.45 -1.23
N ASP A 86 -3.04 6.99 -2.44
CA ASP A 86 -3.01 8.42 -2.71
C ASP A 86 -4.39 9.09 -2.52
N ALA A 87 -5.47 8.30 -2.54
CA ALA A 87 -6.82 8.80 -2.30
C ALA A 87 -7.19 8.84 -0.81
N PHE A 88 -6.42 8.19 0.07
CA PHE A 88 -6.77 8.09 1.49
C PHE A 88 -5.58 7.95 2.43
N LEU A 89 -5.04 6.74 2.56
CA LEU A 89 -3.98 6.43 3.51
C LEU A 89 -3.05 5.34 2.95
N PRO A 90 -1.80 5.31 3.41
CA PRO A 90 -0.86 4.27 3.03
C PRO A 90 -1.23 2.88 3.60
N ALA A 91 -0.46 1.87 3.18
CA ALA A 91 -0.67 0.45 3.45
C ALA A 91 -1.87 -0.18 2.71
N VAL A 92 -1.93 -1.51 2.73
CA VAL A 92 -2.89 -2.31 1.97
C VAL A 92 -4.33 -1.91 2.28
N CYS A 93 -4.69 -1.83 3.57
CA CYS A 93 -6.03 -1.42 3.98
C CYS A 93 -6.35 0.00 3.55
N GLY A 94 -5.41 0.93 3.69
CA GLY A 94 -5.60 2.32 3.27
C GLY A 94 -5.82 2.45 1.77
N ALA A 95 -5.04 1.72 0.97
CA ALA A 95 -5.20 1.67 -0.48
C ALA A 95 -6.53 1.01 -0.91
N MET A 96 -6.94 -0.05 -0.23
CA MET A 96 -8.25 -0.68 -0.44
C MET A 96 -9.39 0.31 -0.20
N TYR A 97 -9.38 1.01 0.94
CA TYR A 97 -10.39 2.04 1.22
C TYR A 97 -10.31 3.21 0.24
N GLY A 98 -9.11 3.63 -0.17
CA GLY A 98 -8.93 4.64 -1.20
C GLY A 98 -9.53 4.23 -2.55
N GLY A 99 -9.49 2.94 -2.90
CA GLY A 99 -10.21 2.39 -4.05
C GLY A 99 -11.73 2.53 -3.94
N ILE A 100 -12.29 2.21 -2.77
CA ILE A 100 -13.73 2.37 -2.48
C ILE A 100 -14.13 3.84 -2.55
N LEU A 101 -13.32 4.75 -1.98
CA LEU A 101 -13.55 6.19 -2.01
C LEU A 101 -13.49 6.74 -3.44
N GLY A 102 -12.49 6.33 -4.23
CA GLY A 102 -12.38 6.68 -5.66
C GLY A 102 -13.60 6.25 -6.46
N ALA A 103 -14.04 4.99 -6.30
CA ALA A 103 -15.25 4.50 -6.95
C ALA A 103 -16.50 5.27 -6.49
N SER A 104 -16.61 5.57 -5.19
CA SER A 104 -17.74 6.33 -4.62
C SER A 104 -17.81 7.75 -5.18
N ALA A 105 -16.66 8.40 -5.36
CA ALA A 105 -16.55 9.74 -5.93
C ALA A 105 -17.00 9.81 -7.40
N ILE A 106 -16.80 8.73 -8.16
CA ILE A 106 -17.29 8.60 -9.55
C ILE A 106 -18.79 8.29 -9.57
N LEU A 107 -19.24 7.36 -8.73
CA LEU A 107 -20.62 6.83 -8.73
C LEU A 107 -21.64 7.77 -8.08
N GLY A 108 -21.19 8.72 -7.25
CA GLY A 108 -22.05 9.58 -6.45
C GLY A 108 -22.85 8.80 -5.39
N HIS A 109 -23.74 9.48 -4.67
CA HIS A 109 -24.41 8.90 -3.50
C HIS A 109 -25.23 7.63 -3.82
N PHE A 110 -26.07 7.66 -4.86
CA PHE A 110 -26.91 6.51 -5.21
C PHE A 110 -26.10 5.33 -5.75
N GLY A 111 -25.10 5.60 -6.59
CA GLY A 111 -24.24 4.54 -7.10
C GLY A 111 -23.35 3.93 -6.00
N THR A 112 -22.90 4.74 -5.04
CA THR A 112 -22.17 4.27 -3.85
C THR A 112 -23.03 3.34 -3.01
N LEU A 113 -24.28 3.71 -2.72
CA LEU A 113 -25.22 2.83 -1.99
C LEU A 113 -25.40 1.50 -2.71
N ARG A 114 -25.60 1.54 -4.04
CA ARG A 114 -25.73 0.32 -4.86
C ARG A 114 -24.48 -0.55 -4.78
N MET A 115 -23.30 0.04 -4.88
CA MET A 115 -22.02 -0.66 -4.79
C MET A 115 -21.86 -1.33 -3.42
N VAL A 116 -22.11 -0.60 -2.33
CA VAL A 116 -22.01 -1.13 -0.97
C VAL A 116 -23.00 -2.27 -0.75
N CYS A 117 -24.26 -2.11 -1.17
CA CYS A 117 -25.27 -3.16 -1.07
C CYS A 117 -24.93 -4.42 -1.90
N ALA A 118 -24.25 -4.27 -3.03
CA ALA A 118 -23.80 -5.40 -3.84
C ALA A 118 -22.55 -6.09 -3.26
N PHE A 119 -21.64 -5.32 -2.66
CA PHE A 119 -20.39 -5.82 -2.11
C PHE A 119 -20.56 -6.52 -0.75
N LEU A 120 -21.38 -5.98 0.15
CA LEU A 120 -21.51 -6.50 1.52
C LEU A 120 -21.90 -7.99 1.59
N PRO A 121 -22.88 -8.49 0.79
CA PRO A 121 -23.22 -9.92 0.80
C PRO A 121 -22.07 -10.81 0.32
N GLU A 122 -21.36 -10.38 -0.73
CA GLU A 122 -20.21 -11.11 -1.28
C GLU A 122 -19.05 -11.17 -0.27
N PHE A 123 -18.73 -10.04 0.34
CA PHE A 123 -17.69 -9.95 1.36
C PHE A 123 -18.04 -10.80 2.59
N SER A 124 -19.28 -10.73 3.08
CA SER A 124 -19.74 -11.56 4.19
C SER A 124 -19.64 -13.05 3.87
N ARG A 125 -19.93 -13.46 2.63
CA ARG A 125 -19.81 -14.85 2.21
C ARG A 125 -18.36 -15.30 2.22
N ALA A 126 -17.44 -14.51 1.64
CA ALA A 126 -16.02 -14.82 1.61
C ALA A 126 -15.43 -14.99 3.03
N LEU A 127 -15.80 -14.12 3.97
CA LEU A 127 -15.36 -14.23 5.36
C LEU A 127 -15.87 -15.50 6.05
N GLN A 128 -17.07 -15.96 5.72
CA GLN A 128 -17.63 -17.20 6.27
C GLN A 128 -16.95 -18.44 5.71
N GLU A 129 -16.55 -18.40 4.44
CA GLU A 129 -15.77 -19.47 3.81
C GLU A 129 -14.38 -19.60 4.47
N GLU A 130 -13.71 -18.48 4.77
CA GLU A 130 -12.43 -18.50 5.50
C GLU A 130 -12.58 -18.88 6.97
N ASN A 131 -13.66 -18.47 7.64
CA ASN A 131 -13.90 -18.79 9.04
C ASN A 131 -15.38 -19.14 9.30
N PRO A 132 -15.73 -20.45 9.28
CA PRO A 132 -17.10 -20.93 9.44
C PRO A 132 -17.76 -20.58 10.78
N LYS A 133 -17.00 -20.08 11.76
CA LYS A 133 -17.51 -19.69 13.09
C LYS A 133 -18.06 -18.26 13.13
N LEU A 134 -17.85 -17.45 12.09
CA LEU A 134 -18.45 -16.12 11.98
C LEU A 134 -19.95 -16.25 11.65
N SER A 135 -20.82 -15.82 12.57
CA SER A 135 -22.27 -15.79 12.33
C SER A 135 -22.64 -14.73 11.30
N ARG A 136 -23.76 -14.93 10.58
CA ARG A 136 -24.37 -13.86 9.75
C ARG A 136 -24.73 -12.67 10.64
N PRO A 137 -24.44 -11.43 10.22
CA PRO A 137 -25.09 -10.25 10.80
C PRO A 137 -26.60 -10.29 10.55
#